data_AF-A0A484HL74-F1
#
_entry.id   AF-A0A484HL74-F1
#
_cell.length_a   1.000
_cell.length_b   1.000
_cell.length_c   1.000
_cell.angle_alpha   90.00
_cell.angle_beta   90.00
_cell.angle_gamma   90.00
#
_symmetry.space_group_name_H-M   'P 1'
#
loop_
_entity.id
_entity.type
_entity.pdbx_description
1 polymer ?
#
loop_
_entity_poly.entity_id
_entity_poly.type
_entity_poly.pdbx_seq_one_letter_code
_entity_poly.pdbx_strand_id
1 'polypeptide(L)'
;MRYITMSEPTNLQLFVAELKKTGRSSYHGAYFQVPFRVQMHLHAKVEALTKHLGSTRNKVLNDLLSIALDQVYQSLDLDEDTLHEIQVEEGRILHELLENRKDIKSGDMADD
;
A
#
# COMPACT_ATOMS: atom_id res chain seq x y z
N MET A 1 -21.25 -10.44 -28.34
CA MET A 1 -21.08 -9.26 -27.47
C MET A 1 -19.87 -9.54 -26.59
N ARG A 2 -18.71 -8.93 -26.88
CA ARG A 2 -17.49 -9.11 -26.07
C ARG A 2 -17.62 -8.18 -24.86
N TYR A 3 -17.75 -8.75 -23.67
CA TYR A 3 -17.61 -7.98 -22.44
C TYR A 3 -16.13 -7.60 -22.32
N ILE A 4 -15.84 -6.29 -22.39
CA ILE A 4 -14.55 -5.78 -21.95
C ILE A 4 -14.59 -5.91 -20.43
N THR A 5 -13.90 -6.90 -19.89
CA THR A 5 -13.58 -6.92 -18.45
C THR A 5 -12.62 -5.76 -18.22
N MET A 6 -13.12 -4.60 -17.82
CA MET A 6 -12.27 -3.58 -17.23
C MET A 6 -11.74 -4.16 -15.92
N SER A 7 -10.56 -4.76 -15.95
CA SER A 7 -9.84 -5.11 -14.73
C SER A 7 -9.60 -3.83 -13.94
N GLU A 8 -9.88 -3.85 -12.64
CA GLU A 8 -9.54 -2.73 -11.76
C GLU A 8 -8.05 -2.40 -11.92
N PRO A 9 -7.69 -1.11 -11.93
CA PRO A 9 -6.30 -0.70 -12.08
C PRO A 9 -5.48 -1.16 -10.88
N THR A 10 -4.27 -1.66 -11.12
CA THR A 10 -3.36 -2.08 -10.04
C THR A 10 -2.85 -0.87 -9.24
N ASN A 11 -2.35 -1.11 -8.02
CA ASN A 11 -1.75 -0.06 -7.20
C ASN A 11 -0.61 0.67 -7.94
N LEU A 12 0.20 -0.06 -8.72
CA LEU A 12 1.25 0.53 -9.55
C LEU A 12 0.67 1.45 -10.63
N GLN A 13 -0.40 1.04 -11.30
CA GLN A 13 -1.03 1.85 -12.35
C GLN A 13 -1.64 3.13 -11.78
N LEU A 14 -2.30 3.05 -10.61
CA LEU A 14 -2.83 4.22 -9.91
C LEU A 14 -1.71 5.18 -9.51
N PHE A 15 -0.65 4.68 -8.88
CA PHE A 15 0.49 5.51 -8.45
C PHE A 15 1.21 6.18 -9.63
N VAL A 16 1.40 5.47 -10.74
CA VAL A 16 1.98 6.05 -11.97
C VAL A 16 1.07 7.12 -12.56
N ALA A 17 -0.25 6.95 -12.52
CA ALA A 17 -1.20 7.96 -12.96
C ALA A 17 -1.13 9.23 -12.09
N GLU A 18 -0.97 9.09 -10.78
CA GLU A 18 -0.74 10.23 -9.87
C GLU A 18 0.57 10.96 -10.20
N LEU A 19 1.67 10.23 -10.41
CA LEU A 19 2.97 10.81 -10.78
C LEU A 19 2.89 11.60 -12.10
N LYS A 20 2.10 11.11 -13.05
CA LYS A 20 1.82 11.78 -14.32
C LYS A 20 0.80 12.91 -14.21
N LYS A 21 0.23 13.14 -13.02
CA LYS A 21 -0.83 14.13 -12.74
C LYS A 21 -2.10 13.89 -13.58
N THR A 22 -2.36 12.63 -13.94
CA THR A 22 -3.52 12.22 -14.73
C THR A 22 -4.57 11.48 -13.89
N GLY A 23 -4.33 11.29 -12.60
CA GLY A 23 -5.24 10.67 -11.65
C GLY A 23 -4.96 11.12 -10.22
N ARG A 24 -5.84 10.73 -9.29
CA ARG A 24 -5.68 10.89 -7.84
C ARG A 24 -6.21 9.65 -7.15
N SER A 25 -5.54 9.21 -6.09
CA SER A 25 -6.02 8.21 -5.14
C SER A 25 -6.14 8.85 -3.76
N SER A 26 -7.14 8.41 -3.01
CA SER A 26 -7.27 8.69 -1.58
C SER A 26 -7.45 7.37 -0.88
N TYR A 27 -6.74 7.19 0.23
CA TYR A 27 -6.95 6.04 1.09
C TYR A 27 -7.57 6.50 2.41
N HIS A 28 -8.65 5.83 2.78
CA HIS A 28 -9.42 6.01 3.99
C HIS A 28 -9.46 4.68 4.71
N GLY A 29 -8.94 4.62 5.93
CA GLY A 29 -8.85 3.33 6.62
C GLY A 29 -8.26 3.41 8.01
N ALA A 30 -7.96 2.22 8.52
CA ALA A 30 -7.33 2.00 9.81
C ALA A 30 -5.81 2.05 9.68
N TYR A 31 -5.14 2.71 10.62
CA TYR A 31 -3.68 2.84 10.64
C TYR A 31 -3.10 2.56 12.03
N PHE A 32 -1.84 2.12 12.03
CA PHE A 32 -0.98 2.06 13.21
C PHE A 32 0.30 2.85 12.96
N GLN A 33 0.84 3.47 14.01
CA GLN A 33 2.14 4.10 13.95
C GLN A 33 3.24 3.07 14.15
N VAL A 34 4.05 2.84 13.12
CA VAL A 34 5.17 1.89 13.14
C VAL A 34 6.49 2.66 13.21
N PRO A 35 7.30 2.52 14.27
CA PRO A 35 8.63 3.12 14.31
C PRO A 35 9.55 2.40 13.31
N PHE A 36 9.88 3.07 12.20
CA PHE A 36 10.66 2.49 11.11
C PHE A 36 11.93 3.32 10.81
N ARG A 37 13.06 2.63 10.62
CA ARG A 37 14.32 3.25 10.19
C ARG A 37 14.49 3.06 8.69
N VAL A 38 14.48 4.17 7.95
CA VAL A 38 14.68 4.17 6.48
C VAL A 38 16.15 4.47 6.17
N GLN A 39 16.75 3.73 5.23
CA GLN A 39 18.07 4.06 4.72
C GLN A 39 18.08 5.44 4.04
N MET A 40 19.14 6.22 4.26
CA MET A 40 19.21 7.63 3.84
C MET A 40 18.86 7.84 2.35
N HIS A 41 19.39 7.00 1.46
CA HIS A 41 19.14 7.13 0.02
C HIS A 41 17.70 6.78 -0.37
N LEU A 42 17.05 5.85 0.34
CA LEU A 42 15.62 5.54 0.14
C LEU A 42 14.75 6.68 0.65
N HIS A 43 15.11 7.25 1.81
CA HIS A 43 14.43 8.42 2.35
C HIS A 43 14.47 9.60 1.37
N ALA A 44 15.62 9.88 0.75
CA ALA A 44 15.74 10.92 -0.27
C ALA A 44 14.82 10.70 -1.48
N LYS A 45 14.67 9.45 -1.95
CA LYS A 45 13.75 9.10 -3.05
C LYS A 45 12.30 9.34 -2.66
N VAL A 46 11.91 8.90 -1.47
CA VAL A 46 10.55 9.11 -0.93
C VAL A 46 10.25 10.60 -0.81
N GLU A 47 11.15 11.40 -0.24
CA GLU A 47 10.98 12.85 -0.13
C GLU A 47 10.83 13.54 -1.48
N ALA A 48 11.57 13.09 -2.51
CA ALA A 48 11.42 13.61 -3.86
C ALA A 48 10.03 13.31 -4.45
N LEU A 49 9.52 12.08 -4.26
CA LEU A 49 8.18 11.68 -4.71
C LEU A 49 7.08 12.44 -3.95
N THR A 50 7.20 12.55 -2.63
CA THR A 50 6.30 13.32 -1.77
C THR A 50 6.16 14.77 -2.26
N LYS A 51 7.29 15.43 -2.53
CA LYS A 51 7.31 16.80 -3.07
C LYS A 51 6.70 16.91 -4.46
N HIS A 52 6.99 15.95 -5.35
CA HIS A 52 6.46 15.96 -6.73
C HIS A 52 4.94 15.77 -6.77
N LEU A 53 4.42 14.89 -5.90
CA LEU A 53 3.00 14.58 -5.79
C LEU A 53 2.22 15.63 -4.98
N GLY A 54 2.89 16.41 -4.13
CA GLY A 54 2.21 17.30 -3.19
C GLY A 54 1.40 16.53 -2.15
N SER A 55 1.96 15.41 -1.66
CA SER A 55 1.30 14.44 -0.78
C SER A 55 1.99 14.37 0.60
N THR A 56 1.44 13.59 1.53
CA THR A 56 2.12 13.23 2.78
C THR A 56 3.11 12.09 2.55
N ARG A 57 4.19 12.06 3.36
CA ARG A 57 5.17 10.96 3.35
C ARG A 57 4.51 9.62 3.68
N ASN A 58 3.52 9.61 4.58
CA ASN A 58 2.80 8.41 4.98
C ASN A 58 2.03 7.81 3.79
N LYS A 59 1.28 8.64 3.04
CA LYS A 59 0.60 8.15 1.82
C LYS A 59 1.59 7.55 0.83
N VAL A 60 2.66 8.27 0.49
CA VAL A 60 3.66 7.81 -0.49
C VAL A 60 4.33 6.50 -0.04
N LEU A 61 4.68 6.37 1.24
CA LEU A 61 5.27 5.13 1.77
C LEU A 61 4.30 3.96 1.74
N ASN A 62 3.02 4.19 2.06
CA ASN A 62 2.01 3.14 2.00
C ASN A 62 1.73 2.71 0.56
N ASP A 63 1.59 3.65 -0.39
CA ASP A 63 1.43 3.33 -1.82
C ASP A 63 2.61 2.47 -2.33
N LEU A 64 3.85 2.86 -2.00
CA LEU A 64 5.04 2.12 -2.38
C LEU A 64 5.12 0.74 -1.72
N LEU A 65 4.71 0.62 -0.45
CA LEU A 65 4.68 -0.65 0.27
C LEU A 65 3.64 -1.60 -0.33
N SER A 66 2.42 -1.13 -0.61
CA SER A 66 1.38 -1.91 -1.28
C SER A 66 1.85 -2.40 -2.65
N ILE A 67 2.46 -1.53 -3.46
CA ILE A 67 3.02 -1.92 -4.76
C ILE A 67 4.11 -2.98 -4.61
N ALA A 68 5.00 -2.83 -3.63
CA ALA A 68 6.06 -3.79 -3.40
C ALA A 68 5.52 -5.15 -2.96
N LEU A 69 4.53 -5.17 -2.06
CA LEU A 69 3.87 -6.40 -1.60
C LEU A 69 3.11 -7.09 -2.74
N ASP A 70 2.34 -6.33 -3.54
CA ASP A 70 1.67 -6.87 -4.73
C ASP A 70 2.66 -7.55 -5.67
N GLN A 71 3.80 -6.90 -5.94
CA GLN A 71 4.82 -7.45 -6.82
C GLN A 71 5.51 -8.70 -6.24
N VAL A 72 5.67 -8.77 -4.91
CA VAL A 72 6.16 -9.97 -4.22
C VAL A 72 5.15 -11.10 -4.35
N TYR A 73 3.88 -10.87 -4.03
CA TYR A 73 2.84 -11.91 -4.11
C TYR A 73 2.62 -12.41 -5.53
N GLN A 74 2.62 -11.53 -6.54
CA GLN A 74 2.54 -11.93 -7.95
C GLN A 74 3.75 -12.77 -8.40
N SER A 75 4.92 -12.58 -7.77
CA SER A 75 6.08 -13.43 -8.04
C SER A 75 6.00 -14.81 -7.35
N LEU A 76 5.21 -14.90 -6.26
CA LEU A 76 4.95 -16.12 -5.50
C LEU A 76 3.82 -16.97 -6.07
N ASP A 77 2.98 -16.46 -6.96
CA ASP A 77 1.96 -17.27 -7.67
C ASP A 77 2.55 -18.49 -8.42
N LEU A 78 3.88 -18.58 -8.56
CA LEU A 78 4.58 -19.77 -9.04
C LEU A 78 4.73 -20.89 -7.99
N ASP A 79 4.39 -20.61 -6.73
CA ASP A 79 4.54 -21.46 -5.53
C ASP A 79 3.30 -21.33 -4.63
N GLU A 80 2.18 -21.92 -5.08
CA GLU A 80 0.83 -21.76 -4.48
C GLU A 80 0.78 -22.11 -2.98
N ASP A 81 1.52 -23.13 -2.54
CA ASP A 81 1.54 -23.58 -1.14
C ASP A 81 2.12 -22.48 -0.22
N THR A 82 3.24 -21.88 -0.62
CA THR A 82 3.88 -20.78 0.12
C THR A 82 2.96 -19.56 0.19
N LEU A 83 2.30 -19.19 -0.91
CA LEU A 83 1.37 -18.06 -0.93
C LEU A 83 0.17 -18.31 0.01
N HIS A 84 -0.37 -19.53 0.01
CA HIS A 84 -1.49 -19.90 0.87
C HIS A 84 -1.12 -19.80 2.35
N GLU A 85 0.05 -20.32 2.75
CA GLU A 85 0.54 -20.23 4.13
C GLU A 85 0.67 -18.77 4.61
N ILE A 86 1.20 -17.89 3.76
CA ILE A 86 1.33 -16.46 4.08
C ILE A 86 -0.05 -15.80 4.25
N GLN A 87 -1.01 -16.09 3.38
CA GLN A 87 -2.36 -15.54 3.45
C GLN A 87 -3.13 -16.00 4.71
N VAL A 88 -2.94 -17.25 5.13
CA VAL A 88 -3.52 -17.77 6.37
C VAL A 88 -2.98 -17.00 7.57
N GLU A 89 -1.67 -16.76 7.61
CA GLU A 89 -1.03 -16.01 8.69
C GLU A 89 -1.43 -14.53 8.68
N GLU A 90 -1.54 -13.90 7.51
CA GLU A 90 -2.06 -12.53 7.36
C GLU A 90 -3.47 -12.41 7.96
N GLY A 91 -4.37 -13.35 7.64
CA GLY A 91 -5.74 -13.37 8.17
C GLY A 91 -5.77 -13.50 9.70
N ARG A 92 -4.89 -14.33 10.27
CA ARG A 92 -4.73 -14.47 11.73
C ARG A 92 -4.29 -13.16 12.37
N ILE A 93 -3.27 -12.50 11.82
CA ILE A 93 -2.77 -11.21 12.33
C ILE A 93 -3.85 -10.14 12.25
N LEU A 94 -4.57 -10.03 11.13
CA LEU A 94 -5.64 -9.05 10.97
C LEU A 94 -6.75 -9.25 12.01
N HIS A 95 -7.13 -10.50 12.29
CA HIS A 95 -8.10 -10.81 13.33
C HIS A 95 -7.63 -10.35 14.71
N GLU A 96 -6.39 -10.65 15.09
CA GLU A 96 -5.80 -10.22 16.38
C GLU A 96 -5.74 -8.70 16.53
N LEU A 97 -5.42 -7.97 15.44
CA LEU A 97 -5.44 -6.51 15.43
C LEU A 97 -6.85 -5.96 15.61
N LEU A 98 -7.85 -6.57 14.98
CA LEU A 98 -9.25 -6.18 15.11
C LEU A 98 -9.84 -6.50 16.49
N GLU A 99 -9.31 -7.49 17.21
CA GLU A 99 -9.68 -7.73 18.61
C GLU A 99 -9.03 -6.70 19.56
N ASN A 100 -7.79 -6.30 19.27
CA ASN A 100 -6.97 -5.42 20.12
C ASN A 100 -7.04 -3.92 19.74
N ARG A 101 -8.21 -3.41 19.32
CA ARG A 101 -8.40 -2.08 18.67
C ARG A 101 -7.91 -0.82 19.42
N LYS A 102 -7.36 -0.92 20.62
CA LYS A 102 -6.99 0.24 21.45
C LYS A 102 -5.98 1.17 20.77
N ASP A 103 -5.19 0.65 19.84
CA ASP A 103 -4.14 1.40 19.14
C ASP A 103 -4.46 1.70 17.65
N ILE A 104 -5.65 1.32 17.17
CA ILE A 104 -6.09 1.59 15.79
C ILE A 104 -6.69 2.99 15.71
N LYS A 105 -6.11 3.84 14.86
CA LYS A 105 -6.74 5.10 14.44
C LYS A 105 -7.45 4.91 13.11
N SER A 106 -8.58 5.58 12.92
CA SER A 106 -9.31 5.66 11.65
C SER A 106 -9.27 7.09 11.14
N GLY A 107 -9.04 7.29 9.84
CA GLY A 107 -9.04 8.63 9.22
C GLY A 107 -8.44 8.66 7.82
N ASP A 108 -8.06 9.85 7.38
CA ASP A 108 -7.44 10.10 6.09
C ASP A 108 -5.92 10.13 6.27
N MET A 109 -5.15 9.48 5.37
CA MET A 109 -3.68 9.59 5.40
C MET A 109 -3.16 11.00 5.06
N ALA A 110 -4.04 11.92 4.66
CA ALA A 110 -3.72 13.30 4.33
C ALA A 110 -3.71 14.24 5.54
N ASP A 111 -4.21 13.80 6.69
CA ASP A 111 -4.45 14.66 7.87
C ASP A 111 -3.28 14.69 8.88
N ASP A 112 -2.22 13.90 8.66
CA ASP A 112 -1.04 13.76 9.54
C ASP A 112 0.25 14.40 8.97
#